data_AF-A0A7K1L0R4-F1
#
_entry.id   AF-A0A7K1L0R4-F1
#
_cell.length_a   1.000
_cell.length_b   1.000
_cell.length_c   1.000
_cell.angle_alpha   90.00
_cell.angle_beta   90.00
_cell.angle_gamma   90.00
#
_symmetry.space_group_name_H-M   'P 1'
#
loop_
_entity.id
_entity.type
_entity.pdbx_description
1 polymer ?
#
loop_
_entity_poly.entity_id
_entity_poly.type
_entity_poly.pdbx_seq_one_letter_code
_entity_poly.pdbx_strand_id
1 'polypeptide(L)'
;MSQEAAGREQAAVDLDADRHPLENALAVAAITIGVAALILGSIPASHFFGALAAVIGLPLALYSQLISATTNERWLNVIGMVTAFVGGGFALSHGGFTV
;
A
#
# COMPACT_ATOMS: atom_id res chain seq x y z
N MET A 1 27.06 39.89 20.44
CA MET A 1 25.78 39.48 21.06
C MET A 1 24.71 39.19 20.00
N SER A 2 25.08 38.67 18.81
CA SER A 2 24.17 38.58 17.64
C SER A 2 24.08 37.17 17.03
N GLN A 3 24.75 36.17 17.62
CA GLN A 3 24.78 34.78 17.12
C GLN A 3 23.76 33.86 17.83
N GLU A 4 23.21 34.26 18.99
CA GLU A 4 22.24 33.45 19.73
C GLU A 4 20.80 33.55 19.21
N ALA A 5 20.48 34.57 18.41
CA ALA A 5 19.15 34.77 17.84
C ALA A 5 18.92 33.89 16.60
N ALA A 6 19.93 33.73 15.74
CA ALA A 6 19.83 32.93 14.52
C ALA A 6 19.71 31.41 14.78
N GLY A 7 20.24 30.91 15.90
CA GLY A 7 20.14 29.50 16.29
C GLY A 7 18.80 29.12 16.93
N ARG A 8 18.01 30.10 17.40
CA ARG A 8 16.69 29.87 18.01
C ARG A 8 15.56 29.85 16.99
N GLU A 9 15.70 30.60 15.89
CA GLU A 9 14.75 30.55 14.78
C GLU A 9 14.89 29.25 13.97
N GLN A 10 16.10 28.69 13.87
CA GLN A 10 16.34 27.39 13.21
C GLN A 10 15.92 26.17 14.06
N ALA A 11 15.72 26.34 15.37
CA ALA A 11 15.23 25.27 16.24
C ALA A 11 13.70 25.12 16.20
N ALA A 12 13.00 26.04 15.56
CA ALA A 12 11.60 25.95 15.18
C ALA A 12 11.44 25.67 13.67
N VAL A 13 12.38 24.89 13.10
CA VAL A 13 12.09 24.18 11.85
C VAL A 13 10.99 23.19 12.18
N ASP A 14 9.79 23.65 11.94
CA ASP A 14 8.57 22.94 11.65
C ASP A 14 8.83 21.44 11.42
N LEU A 15 8.78 20.67 12.52
CA LEU A 15 8.76 19.21 12.48
C LEU A 15 7.36 18.70 12.06
N ASP A 16 6.45 19.60 11.70
CA ASP A 16 5.25 19.29 10.95
C ASP A 16 5.63 19.07 9.47
N ALA A 17 6.52 18.11 9.23
CA ALA A 17 6.44 17.31 8.03
C ALA A 17 5.10 16.59 8.11
N ASP A 18 4.08 17.16 7.48
CA ASP A 18 2.67 16.75 7.53
C ASP A 18 2.57 15.24 7.76
N ARG A 19 2.09 14.87 8.94
CA ARG A 19 1.80 13.46 9.21
C ARG A 19 0.75 13.04 8.19
N HIS A 20 1.10 12.09 7.34
CA HIS A 20 0.21 11.43 6.38
C HIS A 20 -0.24 10.06 6.93
N PRO A 21 -0.93 9.98 8.10
CA PRO A 21 -1.22 8.70 8.75
C PRO A 21 -2.18 7.87 7.89
N LEU A 22 -3.06 8.51 7.14
CA LEU A 22 -4.02 7.84 6.27
C LEU A 22 -3.33 7.23 5.06
N GLU A 23 -2.51 8.00 4.35
CA GLU A 23 -1.78 7.58 3.16
C GLU A 23 -0.77 6.47 3.51
N ASN A 24 -0.07 6.60 4.63
CA ASN A 24 0.81 5.54 5.14
C ASN A 24 0.04 4.27 5.49
N ALA A 25 -1.10 4.38 6.19
CA ALA A 25 -1.92 3.23 6.52
C ALA A 25 -2.49 2.54 5.27
N LEU A 26 -2.95 3.31 4.28
CA LEU A 26 -3.44 2.80 3.01
C LEU A 26 -2.34 2.13 2.19
N ALA A 27 -1.14 2.70 2.15
CA ALA A 27 0.01 2.11 1.47
C ALA A 27 0.43 0.77 2.10
N VAL A 28 0.49 0.71 3.43
CA VAL A 28 0.78 -0.54 4.16
C VAL A 28 -0.34 -1.56 3.98
N ALA A 29 -1.60 -1.15 4.01
CA ALA A 29 -2.74 -2.04 3.77
C ALA A 29 -2.72 -2.59 2.33
N ALA A 30 -2.46 -1.74 1.34
CA ALA A 30 -2.39 -2.11 -0.07
C ALA A 30 -1.31 -3.18 -0.33
N ILE A 31 -0.08 -2.98 0.16
CA ILE A 31 0.98 -3.98 -0.01
C ILE A 31 0.67 -5.28 0.76
N THR A 32 0.13 -5.19 1.98
CA THR A 32 -0.19 -6.37 2.79
C THR A 32 -1.26 -7.22 2.12
N ILE A 33 -2.34 -6.60 1.66
CA ILE A 33 -3.44 -7.31 0.98
C ILE A 33 -2.97 -7.84 -0.38
N GLY A 34 -2.16 -7.08 -1.13
CA GLY A 34 -1.61 -7.54 -2.41
C GLY A 34 -0.71 -8.76 -2.26
N VAL A 35 0.18 -8.77 -1.27
CA VAL A 35 1.02 -9.94 -0.96
C VAL A 35 0.17 -11.13 -0.49
N ALA A 36 -0.87 -10.91 0.32
CA ALA A 36 -1.80 -11.96 0.71
C ALA A 36 -2.55 -12.54 -0.50
N ALA A 37 -3.01 -11.70 -1.42
CA ALA A 37 -3.66 -12.12 -2.66
C ALA A 37 -2.72 -12.98 -3.52
N LEU A 38 -1.43 -12.62 -3.60
CA LEU A 38 -0.43 -13.41 -4.31
C LEU A 38 -0.25 -14.79 -3.68
N ILE A 39 0.02 -14.85 -2.37
CA ILE A 39 0.25 -16.11 -1.67
C ILE A 39 -0.96 -17.02 -1.75
N LEU A 40 -2.15 -16.50 -1.43
CA LEU A 40 -3.40 -17.27 -1.40
C LEU A 40 -3.85 -17.68 -2.81
N GLY A 41 -3.66 -16.81 -3.80
CA GLY A 41 -4.03 -17.07 -5.19
C GLY A 41 -3.13 -18.11 -5.87
N SER A 42 -1.87 -18.20 -5.45
CA SER A 42 -0.93 -19.22 -5.94
C SER A 42 -1.24 -20.64 -5.46
N ILE A 43 -2.06 -20.81 -4.42
CA ILE A 43 -2.40 -22.11 -3.85
C ILE A 43 -3.82 -22.50 -4.30
N PRO A 44 -4.02 -23.61 -5.03
CA PRO A 44 -5.35 -24.02 -5.51
C PRO A 44 -6.39 -24.08 -4.39
N ALA A 45 -6.07 -24.71 -3.25
CA ALA A 45 -7.02 -24.86 -2.14
C ALA A 45 -7.46 -23.53 -1.48
N SER A 46 -6.75 -22.42 -1.70
CA SER A 46 -7.09 -21.10 -1.14
C SER A 46 -7.42 -20.05 -2.19
N HIS A 47 -7.63 -20.46 -3.45
CA HIS A 47 -7.82 -19.53 -4.57
C HIS A 47 -8.99 -18.57 -4.33
N PHE A 48 -10.06 -19.01 -3.65
CA PHE A 48 -11.20 -18.17 -3.32
C PHE A 48 -10.80 -16.93 -2.52
N PHE A 49 -10.03 -17.12 -1.44
CA PHE A 49 -9.55 -16.03 -0.61
C PHE A 49 -8.51 -15.17 -1.34
N GLY A 50 -7.71 -15.78 -2.23
CA GLY A 50 -6.82 -15.05 -3.13
C GLY A 50 -7.57 -14.12 -4.09
N ALA A 51 -8.65 -14.59 -4.70
CA ALA A 51 -9.50 -13.81 -5.61
C ALA A 51 -10.20 -12.66 -4.86
N LEU A 52 -10.72 -12.93 -3.66
CA LEU A 52 -11.33 -11.91 -2.81
C LEU A 52 -10.32 -10.84 -2.38
N ALA A 53 -9.13 -11.25 -1.95
CA ALA A 53 -8.05 -10.34 -1.58
C ALA A 53 -7.59 -9.50 -2.79
N ALA A 54 -7.52 -10.07 -3.99
CA ALA A 54 -7.19 -9.34 -5.21
C ALA A 54 -8.25 -8.29 -5.58
N VAL A 55 -9.54 -8.64 -5.49
CA VAL A 55 -10.64 -7.71 -5.78
C VAL A 55 -10.70 -6.54 -4.82
N ILE A 56 -10.29 -6.72 -3.57
CA ILE A 56 -10.21 -5.62 -2.58
C ILE A 56 -8.90 -4.86 -2.71
N GLY A 57 -7.78 -5.58 -2.79
CA GLY A 57 -6.43 -5.05 -2.77
C GLY A 57 -6.08 -4.22 -4.00
N LEU A 58 -6.56 -4.62 -5.19
CA LEU A 58 -6.23 -3.90 -6.42
C LEU A 58 -6.87 -2.50 -6.47
N PRO A 59 -8.19 -2.32 -6.22
CA PRO A 59 -8.79 -0.98 -6.09
C PRO A 59 -8.21 -0.18 -4.93
N LEU A 60 -7.90 -0.82 -3.79
CA LEU A 60 -7.28 -0.15 -2.65
C LEU A 60 -5.91 0.45 -3.02
N ALA A 61 -5.05 -0.34 -3.68
CA ALA A 61 -3.73 0.12 -4.12
C ALA A 61 -3.83 1.23 -5.17
N LEU A 62 -4.77 1.11 -6.11
CA LEU A 62 -5.05 2.14 -7.11
C LEU A 62 -5.52 3.45 -6.47
N TYR A 63 -6.45 3.38 -5.51
CA TYR A 63 -6.93 4.57 -4.81
C TYR A 63 -5.84 5.21 -3.96
N SER A 64 -5.12 4.40 -3.17
CA SER A 64 -3.98 4.84 -2.35
C SER A 64 -2.91 5.54 -3.21
N GLN A 65 -2.67 5.04 -4.43
CA GLN A 65 -1.74 5.65 -5.39
C GLN A 65 -2.13 7.07 -5.81
N LEU A 66 -3.43 7.37 -5.90
CA LEU A 66 -3.95 8.69 -6.31
C LEU A 66 -3.82 9.73 -5.21
N ILE A 67 -3.92 9.32 -3.94
CA ILE A 67 -3.89 10.22 -2.79
C ILE A 67 -2.52 10.29 -2.11
N SER A 68 -1.57 9.44 -2.49
CA SER A 68 -0.22 9.41 -1.89
C SER A 68 0.48 10.76 -1.99
N ALA A 69 1.03 11.22 -0.87
CA ALA A 69 1.81 12.45 -0.78
C ALA A 69 3.29 12.19 -1.09
N THR A 70 3.80 11.00 -0.73
CA THR A 70 5.23 10.70 -0.84
C THR A 70 5.56 9.65 -1.90
N THR A 71 6.80 9.65 -2.39
CA THR A 71 7.31 8.64 -3.33
C THR A 71 7.34 7.25 -2.70
N ASN A 72 7.61 7.15 -1.40
CA ASN A 72 7.69 5.86 -0.70
C ASN A 72 6.31 5.18 -0.63
N GLU A 73 5.26 5.92 -0.30
CA GLU A 73 3.87 5.42 -0.37
C GLU A 73 3.54 4.89 -1.76
N ARG A 74 3.91 5.65 -2.80
CA ARG A 74 3.65 5.26 -4.20
C ARG A 74 4.36 3.96 -4.58
N TRP A 75 5.59 3.76 -4.13
CA TRP A 75 6.30 2.50 -4.38
C TRP A 75 5.63 1.31 -3.69
N LEU A 76 5.20 1.46 -2.43
CA LEU A 76 4.44 0.42 -1.73
C LEU A 76 3.13 0.09 -2.46
N ASN A 77 2.41 1.12 -2.92
CA ASN A 77 1.18 0.94 -3.69
C ASN A 77 1.41 0.23 -5.02
N VAL A 78 2.48 0.55 -5.75
CA VAL A 78 2.82 -0.17 -7.00
C VAL A 78 3.10 -1.64 -6.73
N ILE A 79 3.85 -1.97 -5.68
CA ILE A 79 4.10 -3.36 -5.29
C ILE A 79 2.79 -4.05 -4.90
N GLY A 80 1.95 -3.40 -4.09
CA GLY A 80 0.63 -3.90 -3.71
C GLY A 80 -0.27 -4.16 -4.92
N MET A 81 -0.30 -3.24 -5.88
CA MET A 81 -1.06 -3.36 -7.12
C MET A 81 -0.58 -4.53 -7.98
N VAL A 82 0.74 -4.67 -8.20
CA VAL A 82 1.29 -5.78 -9.00
C VAL A 82 1.03 -7.12 -8.32
N THR A 83 1.27 -7.22 -7.02
CA THR A 83 1.04 -8.46 -6.26
C THR A 83 -0.44 -8.84 -6.21
N ALA A 84 -1.35 -7.87 -6.03
CA ALA A 84 -2.79 -8.10 -6.10
C ALA A 84 -3.24 -8.56 -7.50
N PHE A 85 -2.74 -7.91 -8.56
CA PHE A 85 -3.09 -8.26 -9.94
C PHE A 85 -2.62 -9.67 -10.31
N VAL A 86 -1.34 -9.98 -10.06
CA VAL A 86 -0.77 -11.31 -10.36
C VAL A 86 -1.41 -12.39 -9.50
N GLY A 87 -1.60 -12.14 -8.20
CA GLY A 87 -2.29 -13.05 -7.30
C GLY A 87 -3.72 -13.34 -7.71
N GLY A 88 -4.46 -12.30 -8.13
CA GLY A 88 -5.79 -12.45 -8.72
C GLY A 88 -5.77 -13.29 -9.99
N GLY A 89 -4.79 -13.09 -10.88
CA GLY A 89 -4.59 -13.92 -12.07
C GLY A 89 -4.43 -15.40 -11.74
N PHE A 90 -3.60 -15.73 -10.74
CA PHE A 90 -3.46 -17.12 -10.27
C PHE A 90 -4.75 -17.64 -9.65
N ALA A 91 -5.39 -16.86 -8.77
CA ALA A 91 -6.64 -17.27 -8.14
C ALA A 91 -7.73 -17.59 -9.18
N LEU A 92 -7.87 -16.75 -10.21
CA LEU A 92 -8.80 -16.98 -11.32
C LEU A 92 -8.46 -18.24 -12.11
N SER A 93 -7.17 -18.52 -12.34
CA SER A 93 -6.74 -19.75 -13.02
C SER A 93 -7.05 -21.03 -12.24
N HIS A 94 -7.21 -20.93 -10.91
CA HIS A 94 -7.53 -22.04 -10.02
C HIS A 94 -9.03 -22.21 -9.74
N GLY A 95 -9.92 -21.37 -10.30
CA GLY A 95 -11.38 -21.44 -10.09
C GLY A 95 -12.01 -20.12 -9.67
N GLY A 96 -11.19 -19.11 -9.33
CA GLY A 96 -11.66 -17.77 -9.00
C GLY A 96 -12.51 -17.76 -7.73
N PHE A 97 -13.82 -17.52 -7.88
CA PHE A 97 -14.77 -17.36 -6.78
C PHE A 97 -15.56 -18.64 -6.44
N THR A 98 -15.13 -19.80 -6.93
CA THR A 98 -15.69 -21.10 -6.50
C THR A 98 -15.09 -21.54 -5.15
N VAL A 99 -15.74 -22.50 -4.48
CA VAL A 99 -15.29 -23.10 -3.22
C VAL A 99 -15.22 -24.61 -3.36
#